data_AF-A0A7X9FYM2-F1
#
_entry.id   AF-A0A7X9FYM2-F1
#
_cell.length_a   1.000
_cell.length_b   1.000
_cell.length_c   1.000
_cell.angle_alpha   90.00
_cell.angle_beta   90.00
_cell.angle_gamma   90.00
#
_symmetry.space_group_name_H-M   'P 1'
#
loop_
_entity.id
_entity.type
_entity.pdbx_description
1 polymer ?
#
loop_
_entity_poly.entity_id
_entity_poly.type
_entity_poly.pdbx_seq_one_letter_code
_entity_poly.pdbx_strand_id
1 'polypeptide(L)'
;MIDQIKTVIFLIVFCLAGPSAALADWKTDINQYLKEKKYDEAQILLESNLPSLSEPDRQEALALLPYVFNRQGQMEKEKQAIVNYFEEYNQAEPLFQFLDFSVFNPVLEFWGQWKEEYPRLTNLNFLVPVSAEARTIPEMLRLGFDLSAEAYYKIQLEGQPLLGGWWSKGSHLIQLPLPFSYEEPFTLSLDVFLKTKRLTIRKRILLDFKVRHRNLGQPELVVQRQNTPPIKDIEGEVAFYIGNTMIYKASKYLQKKIPVKITIPPPNPPGTKPYLAPQKDQYQFRAISVIDAVSAIIKTVKDWRKKPPEITPATFNRQAELNFTFINPEQLDLKTEVDIRLKTEKPEILPY
;
A
#
# COMPACT_ATOMS: atom_id res chain seq x y z
N MET A 1 -7.81 -41.26 -63.15
CA MET A 1 -8.45 -40.15 -62.40
C MET A 1 -8.70 -40.46 -60.91
N ILE A 2 -8.63 -41.72 -60.47
CA ILE A 2 -8.91 -42.13 -59.07
C ILE A 2 -7.67 -41.97 -58.14
N ASP A 3 -6.44 -42.04 -58.68
CA ASP A 3 -5.22 -41.93 -57.86
C ASP A 3 -4.85 -40.49 -57.43
N GLN A 4 -5.22 -39.48 -58.23
CA GLN A 4 -4.98 -38.09 -57.83
C GLN A 4 -5.87 -37.65 -56.67
N ILE A 5 -7.08 -38.19 -56.56
CA ILE A 5 -8.00 -37.88 -55.46
C ILE A 5 -7.48 -38.46 -54.13
N LYS A 6 -6.91 -39.68 -54.15
CA LYS A 6 -6.27 -40.26 -52.95
C LYS A 6 -5.03 -39.47 -52.51
N THR A 7 -4.24 -39.00 -53.47
CA THR A 7 -3.03 -38.21 -53.18
C THR A 7 -3.37 -36.84 -52.57
N VAL A 8 -4.43 -36.20 -53.07
CA VAL A 8 -4.92 -34.91 -52.56
C VAL A 8 -5.57 -35.06 -51.18
N ILE A 9 -6.32 -36.14 -50.92
CA ILE A 9 -6.89 -36.40 -49.61
C ILE A 9 -5.79 -36.72 -48.57
N PHE A 10 -4.75 -37.47 -48.95
CA PHE A 10 -3.62 -37.72 -48.05
C PHE A 10 -2.84 -36.44 -47.72
N LEU A 11 -2.69 -35.52 -48.70
CA LEU A 11 -2.02 -34.24 -48.50
C LEU A 11 -2.85 -33.28 -47.63
N ILE A 12 -4.17 -33.29 -47.77
CA ILE A 12 -5.08 -32.48 -46.95
C ILE A 12 -5.16 -33.02 -45.51
N VAL A 13 -5.15 -34.33 -45.31
CA VAL A 13 -5.09 -34.93 -43.97
C VAL A 13 -3.72 -34.71 -43.32
N PHE A 14 -2.63 -34.69 -44.09
CA PHE A 14 -1.29 -34.36 -43.57
C PHE A 14 -1.13 -32.84 -43.28
N CYS A 15 -1.80 -31.97 -44.03
CA CYS A 15 -1.82 -30.51 -43.78
C CYS A 15 -2.83 -30.08 -42.69
N LEU A 16 -3.85 -30.89 -42.38
CA LEU A 16 -4.79 -30.63 -41.28
C LEU A 16 -4.42 -31.33 -39.96
N ALA A 17 -3.37 -32.18 -39.97
CA ALA A 17 -2.85 -32.88 -38.79
C ALA A 17 -1.48 -32.34 -38.30
N GLY A 18 -1.15 -31.06 -38.55
CA GLY A 18 0.02 -30.40 -37.95
C GLY A 18 -0.11 -28.87 -38.04
N PRO A 19 -0.43 -28.19 -36.92
CA PRO A 19 0.55 -27.99 -35.86
C PRO A 19 -0.05 -28.26 -34.47
N SER A 20 -0.29 -29.53 -34.12
CA SER A 20 -0.59 -29.91 -32.73
C SER A 20 0.34 -31.01 -32.21
N ALA A 21 1.35 -31.40 -33.00
CA ALA A 21 2.29 -32.48 -32.70
C ALA A 21 3.75 -31.98 -32.58
N ALA A 22 3.95 -30.75 -32.11
CA ALA A 22 5.27 -30.20 -31.80
C ALA A 22 5.29 -29.32 -30.52
N LEU A 23 4.34 -29.50 -29.60
CA LEU A 23 4.69 -29.37 -28.19
C LEU A 23 5.28 -30.72 -27.80
N ALA A 24 6.49 -31.00 -28.29
CA ALA A 24 7.38 -31.89 -27.55
C ALA A 24 7.36 -31.37 -26.11
N ASP A 25 7.15 -32.26 -25.14
CA ASP A 25 6.95 -31.88 -23.75
C ASP A 25 8.17 -31.08 -23.27
N TRP A 26 8.06 -29.74 -23.31
CA TRP A 26 9.16 -28.82 -23.07
C TRP A 26 9.77 -29.06 -21.68
N LYS A 27 8.98 -29.61 -20.75
CA LYS A 27 9.38 -30.02 -19.39
C LYS A 27 10.37 -31.18 -19.42
N THR A 28 10.20 -32.13 -20.32
CA THR A 28 11.13 -33.24 -20.53
C THR A 28 12.45 -32.71 -21.12
N ASP A 29 12.37 -31.87 -22.16
CA ASP A 29 13.55 -31.33 -22.84
C ASP A 29 14.37 -30.39 -21.93
N ILE A 30 13.70 -29.48 -21.21
CA ILE A 30 14.38 -28.57 -20.29
C ILE A 30 15.06 -29.32 -19.14
N ASN A 31 14.40 -30.35 -18.59
CA ASN A 31 14.99 -31.15 -17.52
C ASN A 31 16.25 -31.88 -18.02
N GLN A 32 16.24 -32.41 -19.24
CA GLN A 32 17.42 -33.02 -19.85
C GLN A 32 18.55 -32.00 -20.06
N TYR A 33 18.26 -30.81 -20.61
CA TYR A 33 19.27 -29.78 -20.80
C TYR A 33 19.87 -29.30 -19.47
N LEU A 34 19.05 -29.13 -18.42
CA LEU A 34 19.52 -28.73 -17.10
C LEU A 34 20.41 -29.81 -16.45
N LYS A 35 20.11 -31.10 -16.64
CA LYS A 35 20.98 -32.21 -16.19
C LYS A 35 22.32 -32.23 -16.90
N GLU A 36 22.31 -32.04 -18.22
CA GLU A 36 23.51 -32.02 -19.06
C GLU A 36 24.30 -30.70 -18.94
N LYS A 37 23.81 -29.74 -18.15
CA LYS A 37 24.38 -28.38 -17.99
C LYS A 37 24.45 -27.59 -19.30
N LYS A 38 23.54 -27.88 -20.23
CA LYS A 38 23.33 -27.19 -21.50
C LYS A 38 22.46 -25.95 -21.29
N TYR A 39 23.02 -24.95 -20.61
CA TYR A 39 22.26 -23.78 -20.16
C TYR A 39 21.87 -22.84 -21.30
N ASP A 40 22.66 -22.78 -22.38
CA ASP A 40 22.36 -21.96 -23.55
C ASP A 40 21.15 -22.51 -24.32
N GLU A 41 21.11 -23.82 -24.51
CA GLU A 41 19.98 -24.52 -25.12
C GLU A 41 18.73 -24.45 -24.23
N ALA A 42 18.90 -24.57 -22.91
CA ALA A 42 17.83 -24.37 -21.94
C ALA A 42 17.22 -22.96 -22.03
N GLN A 43 18.05 -21.92 -22.15
CA GLN A 43 17.58 -20.55 -22.29
C GLN A 43 16.77 -20.37 -23.57
N ILE A 44 17.30 -20.82 -24.71
CA ILE A 44 16.64 -20.72 -26.02
C ILE A 44 15.29 -21.46 -25.99
N LEU A 45 15.27 -22.67 -25.43
CA LEU A 45 14.04 -23.47 -25.30
C LEU A 45 12.97 -22.74 -24.47
N LEU A 46 13.34 -22.18 -23.32
CA LEU A 46 12.39 -21.45 -22.48
C LEU A 46 11.87 -20.19 -23.19
N GLU A 47 12.75 -19.34 -23.70
CA GLU A 47 12.38 -18.08 -24.34
C GLU A 47 11.49 -18.27 -25.59
N SER A 48 11.78 -19.30 -26.39
CA SER A 48 11.01 -19.64 -27.60
C SER A 48 9.62 -20.21 -27.30
N ASN A 49 9.46 -20.95 -26.20
CA ASN A 49 8.17 -21.52 -25.81
C ASN A 49 7.32 -20.56 -24.98
N LEU A 50 7.90 -19.56 -24.29
CA LEU A 50 7.14 -18.63 -23.45
C LEU A 50 5.85 -18.05 -24.08
N PRO A 51 5.83 -17.62 -25.37
CA PRO A 51 4.63 -17.05 -25.97
C PRO A 51 3.51 -18.06 -26.23
N SER A 52 3.82 -19.36 -26.31
CA SER A 52 2.86 -20.43 -26.60
C SER A 52 2.33 -21.12 -25.34
N LEU A 53 2.98 -20.93 -24.19
CA LEU A 53 2.57 -21.54 -22.92
C LEU A 53 1.41 -20.78 -22.26
N SER A 54 0.41 -21.53 -21.82
CA SER A 54 -0.63 -21.05 -20.90
C SER A 54 -0.23 -21.27 -19.44
N GLU A 55 -0.95 -20.65 -18.50
CA GLU A 55 -0.82 -20.99 -17.08
C GLU A 55 -1.29 -22.44 -16.82
N PRO A 56 -0.63 -23.20 -15.91
CA PRO A 56 0.47 -22.83 -15.02
C PRO A 56 1.88 -23.00 -15.63
N ASP A 57 2.00 -23.60 -16.81
CA ASP A 57 3.29 -23.93 -17.44
C ASP A 57 4.12 -22.67 -17.72
N ARG A 58 3.46 -21.57 -18.09
CA ARG A 58 4.09 -20.27 -18.28
C ARG A 58 4.78 -19.77 -17.00
N GLN A 59 4.11 -19.86 -15.84
CA GLN A 59 4.72 -19.50 -14.56
C GLN A 59 5.96 -20.37 -14.27
N GLU A 60 5.90 -21.68 -14.51
CA GLU A 60 7.04 -22.57 -14.27
C GLU A 60 8.22 -22.26 -15.21
N ALA A 61 7.96 -21.99 -16.49
CA ALA A 61 8.99 -21.60 -17.45
C ALA A 61 9.64 -20.26 -17.07
N LEU A 62 8.83 -19.25 -16.72
CA LEU A 62 9.32 -17.95 -16.22
C LEU A 62 10.12 -18.09 -14.93
N ALA A 63 9.76 -19.06 -14.07
CA ALA A 63 10.49 -19.31 -12.83
C ALA A 63 11.84 -20.03 -13.05
N LEU A 64 12.04 -20.74 -14.15
CA LEU A 64 13.33 -21.38 -14.46
C LEU A 64 14.32 -20.44 -15.12
N LEU A 65 13.85 -19.45 -15.88
CA LEU A 65 14.73 -18.51 -16.59
C LEU A 65 15.78 -17.82 -15.70
N PRO A 66 15.42 -17.25 -14.51
CA PRO A 66 16.42 -16.65 -13.64
C PRO A 66 17.52 -17.62 -13.21
N TYR A 67 17.17 -18.89 -12.96
CA TYR A 67 18.13 -19.92 -12.60
C TYR A 67 19.09 -20.22 -13.76
N VAL A 68 18.58 -20.29 -15.00
CA VAL A 68 19.42 -20.48 -16.19
C VAL A 68 20.39 -19.30 -16.36
N PHE A 69 19.91 -18.06 -16.24
CA PHE A 69 20.77 -16.87 -16.31
C PHE A 69 21.86 -16.86 -15.23
N ASN A 70 21.51 -17.28 -14.00
CA ASN A 70 22.49 -17.43 -12.92
C ASN A 70 23.60 -18.41 -13.29
N ARG A 71 23.25 -19.57 -13.86
CA ARG A 71 24.22 -20.59 -14.28
C ARG A 71 25.11 -20.15 -15.44
N GLN A 72 24.64 -19.25 -16.28
CA GLN A 72 25.43 -18.63 -17.35
C GLN A 72 26.25 -17.40 -16.88
N GLY A 73 26.13 -16.98 -15.61
CA GLY A 73 26.79 -15.78 -15.10
C GLY A 73 26.18 -14.45 -15.57
N GLN A 74 24.95 -14.49 -16.12
CA GLN A 74 24.25 -13.32 -16.67
C GLN A 74 23.49 -12.56 -15.57
N MET A 75 24.21 -11.96 -14.63
CA MET A 75 23.65 -11.35 -13.40
C MET A 75 22.53 -10.32 -13.64
N GLU A 76 22.67 -9.45 -14.65
CA GLU A 76 21.67 -8.40 -14.90
C GLU A 76 20.34 -8.97 -15.42
N LYS A 77 20.41 -9.99 -16.29
CA LYS A 77 19.22 -10.69 -16.77
C LYS A 77 18.58 -11.53 -15.67
N GLU A 78 19.38 -12.18 -14.82
CA GLU A 78 18.90 -12.88 -13.64
C GLU A 78 18.06 -11.95 -12.77
N LYS A 79 18.62 -10.80 -12.35
CA LYS A 79 17.92 -9.83 -11.51
C LYS A 79 16.63 -9.34 -12.17
N GLN A 80 16.67 -9.02 -13.47
CA GLN A 80 15.49 -8.58 -14.22
C GLN A 80 14.39 -9.64 -14.27
N ALA A 81 14.76 -10.90 -14.51
CA ALA A 81 13.82 -12.01 -14.53
C ALA A 81 13.22 -12.25 -13.14
N ILE A 82 14.02 -12.16 -12.07
CA ILE A 82 13.54 -12.26 -10.67
C ILE A 82 12.54 -11.16 -10.33
N VAL A 83 12.87 -9.89 -10.64
CA VAL A 83 11.97 -8.76 -10.38
C VAL A 83 10.67 -8.95 -11.14
N ASN A 84 10.72 -9.29 -12.43
CA ASN A 84 9.53 -9.53 -13.23
C ASN A 84 8.67 -10.65 -12.64
N TYR A 85 9.29 -11.77 -12.25
CA TYR A 85 8.58 -12.90 -11.67
C TYR A 85 7.86 -12.54 -10.37
N PHE A 86 8.57 -11.91 -9.42
CA PHE A 86 7.98 -11.57 -8.12
C PHE A 86 6.88 -10.51 -8.24
N GLU A 87 7.01 -9.56 -9.16
CA GLU A 87 5.99 -8.54 -9.39
C GLU A 87 4.74 -9.13 -10.05
N GLU A 88 4.89 -10.09 -10.98
CA GLU A 88 3.78 -10.72 -11.70
C GLU A 88 3.06 -11.78 -10.86
N TYR A 89 3.79 -12.69 -10.20
CA TYR A 89 3.22 -13.87 -9.53
C TYR A 89 3.12 -13.76 -8.01
N ASN A 90 3.32 -12.58 -7.45
CA ASN A 90 3.16 -12.34 -6.03
C ASN A 90 4.00 -13.22 -5.07
N GLN A 91 5.18 -13.68 -5.47
CA GLN A 91 5.96 -14.69 -4.72
C GLN A 91 5.29 -16.07 -4.62
N ALA A 92 4.33 -16.39 -5.48
CA ALA A 92 3.81 -17.74 -5.60
C ALA A 92 4.95 -18.71 -5.92
N GLU A 93 5.05 -19.78 -5.13
CA GLU A 93 6.11 -20.76 -5.32
C GLU A 93 5.82 -21.60 -6.56
N PRO A 94 6.76 -21.67 -7.51
CA PRO A 94 6.67 -22.63 -8.60
C PRO A 94 6.82 -24.05 -8.03
N LEU A 95 6.02 -24.99 -8.52
CA LEU A 95 5.97 -26.35 -7.97
C LEU A 95 7.10 -27.24 -8.52
N PHE A 96 7.53 -27.01 -9.77
CA PHE A 96 8.65 -27.70 -10.43
C PHE A 96 8.63 -29.23 -10.32
N GLN A 97 7.45 -29.85 -10.25
CA GLN A 97 7.28 -31.29 -10.01
C GLN A 97 7.88 -32.17 -11.11
N PHE A 98 8.08 -31.61 -12.30
CA PHE A 98 8.64 -32.29 -13.47
C PHE A 98 10.17 -32.36 -13.46
N LEU A 99 10.84 -31.60 -12.59
CA LEU A 99 12.30 -31.63 -12.49
C LEU A 99 12.76 -32.86 -11.75
N ASP A 100 13.83 -33.48 -12.24
CA ASP A 100 14.51 -34.52 -11.50
C ASP A 100 15.23 -33.96 -10.27
N PHE A 101 15.40 -34.82 -9.25
CA PHE A 101 15.97 -34.44 -7.95
C PHE A 101 17.35 -33.76 -8.04
N SER A 102 18.16 -34.15 -9.03
CA SER A 102 19.50 -33.56 -9.26
C SER A 102 19.45 -32.11 -9.73
N VAL A 103 18.34 -31.68 -10.34
CA VAL A 103 18.11 -30.30 -10.81
C VAL A 103 17.22 -29.55 -9.84
N PHE A 104 16.20 -30.20 -9.31
CA PHE A 104 15.21 -29.62 -8.40
C PHE A 104 15.86 -29.00 -7.16
N ASN A 105 16.75 -29.70 -6.46
CA ASN A 105 17.38 -29.18 -5.24
C ASN A 105 18.18 -27.89 -5.48
N PRO A 106 19.08 -27.82 -6.48
CA PRO A 106 19.76 -26.57 -6.82
C PRO A 106 18.82 -25.42 -7.20
N VAL A 107 17.73 -25.71 -7.92
CA VAL A 107 16.73 -24.70 -8.31
C VAL A 107 15.99 -24.19 -7.06
N LEU A 108 15.60 -25.09 -6.15
CA LEU A 108 14.93 -24.76 -4.90
C LEU A 108 15.82 -23.91 -3.99
N GLU A 109 17.11 -24.26 -3.85
CA GLU A 109 18.06 -23.47 -3.07
C GLU A 109 18.23 -22.05 -3.64
N PHE A 110 18.35 -21.95 -4.97
CA PHE A 110 18.39 -20.66 -5.67
C PHE A 110 17.14 -19.81 -5.38
N TRP A 111 15.95 -20.40 -5.48
CA TRP A 111 14.70 -19.71 -5.19
C TRP A 111 14.55 -19.33 -3.71
N GLY A 112 15.03 -20.18 -2.80
CA GLY A 112 15.05 -19.91 -1.36
C GLY A 112 15.80 -18.63 -1.03
N GLN A 113 16.99 -18.45 -1.61
CA GLN A 113 17.79 -17.22 -1.44
C GLN A 113 17.02 -15.98 -1.94
N TRP A 114 16.44 -16.04 -3.14
CA TRP A 114 15.71 -14.92 -3.71
C TRP A 114 14.41 -14.59 -2.95
N LYS A 115 13.73 -15.59 -2.38
CA LYS A 115 12.55 -15.39 -1.55
C LYS A 115 12.87 -14.66 -0.24
N GLU A 116 14.05 -14.93 0.33
CA GLU A 116 14.52 -14.25 1.53
C GLU A 116 15.06 -12.85 1.26
N GLU A 117 15.61 -12.62 0.07
CA GLU A 117 16.34 -11.37 -0.25
C GLU A 117 15.58 -10.36 -1.11
N TYR A 118 14.53 -10.75 -1.85
CA TYR A 118 13.79 -9.80 -2.69
C TYR A 118 12.87 -8.90 -1.82
N PRO A 119 13.09 -7.58 -1.78
CA PRO A 119 12.39 -6.66 -0.89
C PRO A 119 11.10 -6.14 -1.52
N ARG A 120 10.10 -7.02 -1.65
CA ARG A 120 8.83 -6.67 -2.28
C ARG A 120 7.97 -5.80 -1.37
N LEU A 121 7.44 -4.71 -1.91
CA LEU A 121 6.35 -3.94 -1.28
C LEU A 121 5.00 -4.53 -1.70
N THR A 122 4.18 -4.89 -0.73
CA THR A 122 2.80 -5.35 -0.93
C THR A 122 1.84 -4.60 -0.03
N ASN A 123 0.53 -4.75 -0.26
CA ASN A 123 -0.52 -4.15 0.58
C ASN A 123 -0.39 -2.63 0.78
N LEU A 124 0.11 -1.92 -0.23
CA LEU A 124 0.25 -0.47 -0.19
C LEU A 124 -1.13 0.20 -0.13
N ASN A 125 -1.44 0.90 0.95
CA ASN A 125 -2.73 1.55 1.20
C ASN A 125 -2.55 2.84 2.01
N PHE A 126 -3.54 3.73 1.96
CA PHE A 126 -3.68 4.80 2.94
C PHE A 126 -4.12 4.24 4.30
N LEU A 127 -3.54 4.77 5.38
CA LEU A 127 -3.93 4.45 6.75
C LEU A 127 -4.66 5.65 7.38
N VAL A 128 -5.97 5.50 7.60
CA VAL A 128 -6.81 6.54 8.19
C VAL A 128 -7.12 6.18 9.64
N PRO A 129 -6.89 7.06 10.63
CA PRO A 129 -7.26 6.79 12.02
C PRO A 129 -8.75 6.46 12.13
N VAL A 130 -9.12 5.45 12.92
CA VAL A 130 -10.54 5.08 13.10
C VAL A 130 -11.35 6.20 13.77
N SER A 131 -10.68 7.05 14.57
CA SER A 131 -11.27 8.23 15.20
C SER A 131 -11.40 9.43 14.26
N ALA A 132 -10.91 9.36 13.01
CA ALA A 132 -10.97 10.48 12.09
C ALA A 132 -12.43 10.73 11.64
N GLU A 133 -12.83 11.99 11.61
CA GLU A 133 -14.11 12.38 11.05
C GLU A 133 -14.13 12.11 9.53
N ALA A 134 -15.28 11.68 9.02
CA ALA A 134 -15.40 11.37 7.60
C ALA A 134 -15.23 12.66 6.76
N ARG A 135 -14.38 12.60 5.73
CA ARG A 135 -14.14 13.65 4.73
C ARG A 135 -13.49 14.94 5.26
N THR A 136 -12.89 14.91 6.45
CA THR A 136 -12.03 16.02 6.92
C THR A 136 -10.64 15.94 6.30
N ILE A 137 -9.98 17.09 6.15
CA ILE A 137 -8.60 17.15 5.69
C ILE A 137 -7.73 16.36 6.68
N PRO A 138 -6.95 15.36 6.24
CA PRO A 138 -6.06 14.64 7.12
C PRO A 138 -4.92 15.55 7.58
N GLU A 139 -4.35 15.33 8.75
CA GLU A 139 -3.15 16.09 9.17
C GLU A 139 -1.93 15.81 8.27
N MET A 140 -1.81 14.55 7.82
CA MET A 140 -0.72 14.08 6.98
C MET A 140 -1.16 12.82 6.22
N LEU A 141 -0.51 12.53 5.09
CA LEU A 141 -0.73 11.30 4.35
C LEU A 141 0.06 10.17 5.01
N ARG A 142 -0.62 9.07 5.29
CA ARG A 142 -0.05 7.89 5.93
C ARG A 142 -0.16 6.72 4.97
N LEU A 143 0.97 6.24 4.46
CA LEU A 143 1.04 5.10 3.54
C LEU A 143 1.54 3.87 4.30
N GLY A 144 0.67 2.88 4.47
CA GLY A 144 1.01 1.59 5.04
C GLY A 144 1.34 0.59 3.94
N PHE A 145 2.34 -0.26 4.16
CA PHE A 145 2.70 -1.36 3.27
C PHE A 145 3.38 -2.49 4.05
N ASP A 146 3.47 -3.66 3.44
CA ASP A 146 4.21 -4.81 3.95
C ASP A 146 5.47 -5.04 3.10
N LEU A 147 6.59 -5.31 3.75
CA LEU A 147 7.88 -5.58 3.13
C LEU A 147 8.26 -7.06 3.33
N SER A 148 8.57 -7.77 2.24
CA SER A 148 8.85 -9.21 2.31
C SER A 148 10.24 -9.61 2.80
N ALA A 149 11.21 -8.71 2.69
CA ALA A 149 12.61 -8.91 3.08
C ALA A 149 13.18 -7.64 3.72
N GLU A 150 14.12 -7.79 4.63
CA GLU A 150 14.81 -6.63 5.19
C GLU A 150 15.63 -5.88 4.13
N ALA A 151 15.65 -4.56 4.19
CA ALA A 151 16.35 -3.73 3.23
C ALA A 151 16.77 -2.39 3.84
N TYR A 152 17.90 -1.87 3.36
CA TYR A 152 18.19 -0.46 3.49
C TYR A 152 17.28 0.31 2.54
N TYR A 153 16.76 1.44 3.00
CA TYR A 153 15.85 2.24 2.19
C TYR A 153 16.29 3.69 2.11
N LYS A 154 15.89 4.33 1.01
CA LYS A 154 15.90 5.78 0.83
C LYS A 154 14.59 6.17 0.16
N ILE A 155 13.92 7.18 0.71
CA ILE A 155 12.68 7.72 0.17
C ILE A 155 13.00 9.08 -0.45
N GLN A 156 12.52 9.30 -1.67
CA GLN A 156 12.52 10.61 -2.30
C GLN A 156 11.10 11.00 -2.70
N LEU A 157 10.77 12.28 -2.53
CA LEU A 157 9.52 12.87 -3.02
C LEU A 157 9.88 13.93 -4.04
N GLU A 158 9.38 13.82 -5.27
CA GLU A 158 9.72 14.75 -6.37
C GLU A 158 11.24 14.91 -6.55
N GLY A 159 11.98 13.80 -6.44
CA GLY A 159 13.44 13.77 -6.52
C GLY A 159 14.19 14.26 -5.27
N GLN A 160 13.51 14.88 -4.30
CA GLN A 160 14.13 15.36 -3.07
C GLN A 160 14.21 14.26 -2.01
N PRO A 161 15.38 13.98 -1.43
CA PRO A 161 15.51 12.97 -0.39
C PRO A 161 14.77 13.39 0.89
N LEU A 162 13.89 12.53 1.38
CA LEU A 162 13.15 12.75 2.62
C LEU A 162 13.80 12.03 3.79
N LEU A 163 13.92 10.71 3.67
CA LEU A 163 14.32 9.83 4.76
C LEU A 163 15.13 8.66 4.20
N GLY A 164 15.99 8.09 5.03
CA GLY A 164 16.67 6.84 4.75
C GLY A 164 16.96 6.09 6.03
N GLY A 165 17.20 4.79 5.92
CA GLY A 165 17.42 3.96 7.07
C GLY A 165 17.38 2.47 6.72
N TRP A 166 16.91 1.69 7.67
CA TRP A 166 16.78 0.24 7.54
C TRP A 166 15.38 -0.19 7.96
N TRP A 167 14.75 -1.01 7.13
CA TRP A 167 13.46 -1.65 7.43
C TRP A 167 13.66 -3.15 7.60
N SER A 168 13.14 -3.69 8.70
CA SER A 168 12.99 -5.12 8.89
C SER A 168 11.88 -5.68 7.97
N LYS A 169 11.81 -7.00 7.82
CA LYS A 169 10.64 -7.64 7.21
C LYS A 169 9.35 -7.33 8.02
N GLY A 170 8.22 -7.10 7.34
CA GLY A 170 6.91 -6.87 7.96
C GLY A 170 6.25 -5.54 7.57
N SER A 171 5.29 -5.10 8.38
CA SER A 171 4.48 -3.90 8.10
C SER A 171 5.21 -2.60 8.47
N HIS A 172 5.13 -1.61 7.59
CA HIS A 172 5.75 -0.29 7.75
C HIS A 172 4.78 0.83 7.40
N LEU A 173 5.13 2.04 7.83
CA LEU A 173 4.39 3.27 7.59
C LEU A 173 5.33 4.37 7.09
N ILE A 174 4.94 5.04 6.01
CA ILE A 174 5.53 6.29 5.55
C ILE A 174 4.54 7.41 5.84
N GLN A 175 5.03 8.49 6.45
CA GLN A 175 4.27 9.70 6.71
C GLN A 175 4.77 10.81 5.80
N LEU A 176 3.86 11.38 5.01
CA LEU A 176 4.16 12.48 4.09
C LEU A 176 3.35 13.72 4.50
N PRO A 177 3.95 14.92 4.46
CA PRO A 177 3.19 16.15 4.65
C PRO A 177 2.15 16.30 3.55
N LEU A 178 1.05 16.99 3.84
CA LEU A 178 0.11 17.37 2.80
C LEU A 178 0.70 18.46 1.90
N PRO A 179 0.36 18.44 0.60
CA PRO A 179 0.62 19.56 -0.30
C PRO A 179 0.01 20.87 0.19
N PHE A 180 0.68 21.98 -0.10
CA PHE A 180 0.26 23.31 0.35
C PHE A 180 -0.88 23.92 -0.49
N SER A 181 -1.09 23.46 -1.73
CA SER A 181 -2.14 23.97 -2.63
C SER A 181 -2.87 22.83 -3.34
N TYR A 182 -4.17 23.06 -3.59
CA TYR A 182 -5.09 22.18 -4.31
C TYR A 182 -5.90 23.01 -5.31
N GLU A 183 -5.25 23.86 -6.11
CA GLU A 183 -5.91 24.68 -7.14
C GLU A 183 -6.18 23.89 -8.43
N GLU A 184 -5.29 22.96 -8.77
CA GLU A 184 -5.42 22.13 -9.96
C GLU A 184 -5.10 20.67 -9.59
N PRO A 185 -5.59 19.67 -10.36
CA PRO A 185 -5.14 18.30 -10.22
C PRO A 185 -3.64 18.16 -10.47
N PHE A 186 -2.95 17.36 -9.65
CA PHE A 186 -1.51 17.12 -9.80
C PHE A 186 -1.16 15.69 -9.38
N THR A 187 0.05 15.26 -9.73
CA THR A 187 0.58 13.96 -9.32
C THR A 187 1.88 14.16 -8.56
N LEU A 188 2.06 13.46 -7.44
CA LEU A 188 3.34 13.37 -6.74
C LEU A 188 3.98 11.99 -6.95
N SER A 189 5.27 12.01 -7.19
CA SER A 189 6.15 10.87 -7.37
C SER A 189 6.93 10.62 -6.09
N LEU A 190 6.64 9.47 -5.47
CA LEU A 190 7.35 8.95 -4.32
C LEU A 190 8.23 7.80 -4.78
N ASP A 191 9.54 8.02 -4.82
CA ASP A 191 10.52 7.01 -5.17
C ASP A 191 11.05 6.33 -3.90
N VAL A 192 10.78 5.03 -3.77
CA VAL A 192 11.28 4.18 -2.69
C VAL A 192 12.43 3.34 -3.24
N PHE A 193 13.65 3.69 -2.84
CA PHE A 193 14.85 2.93 -3.13
C PHE A 193 15.03 1.88 -2.06
N LEU A 194 15.24 0.63 -2.46
CA LEU A 194 15.49 -0.48 -1.57
C LEU A 194 16.77 -1.19 -1.97
N LYS A 195 17.65 -1.42 -1.00
CA LYS A 195 18.93 -2.10 -1.18
C LYS A 195 19.04 -3.29 -0.24
N THR A 196 19.24 -4.46 -0.81
CA THR A 196 19.58 -5.71 -0.13
C THR A 196 21.00 -6.13 -0.49
N LYS A 197 21.41 -7.33 -0.09
CA LYS A 197 22.76 -7.84 -0.39
C LYS A 197 22.96 -8.11 -1.88
N ARG A 198 21.93 -8.57 -2.59
CA ARG A 198 21.96 -8.97 -4.02
C ARG A 198 21.31 -8.01 -5.00
N LEU A 199 20.51 -7.07 -4.52
CA LEU A 199 19.73 -6.21 -5.40
C LEU A 199 19.54 -4.81 -4.84
N THR A 200 19.58 -3.82 -5.74
CA THR A 200 19.07 -2.48 -5.49
C THR A 200 17.95 -2.19 -6.47
N ILE A 201 16.77 -1.82 -5.96
CA ILE A 201 15.61 -1.44 -6.78
C ILE A 201 15.10 -0.05 -6.43
N ARG A 202 14.50 0.61 -7.42
CA ARG A 202 13.66 1.80 -7.26
C ARG A 202 12.21 1.42 -7.55
N LYS A 203 11.34 1.56 -6.54
CA LYS A 203 9.89 1.43 -6.69
C LYS A 203 9.27 2.82 -6.69
N ARG A 204 8.67 3.22 -7.82
CA ARG A 204 7.93 4.48 -7.93
C ARG A 204 6.47 4.29 -7.58
N ILE A 205 6.00 5.14 -6.67
CA ILE A 205 4.61 5.23 -6.23
C ILE A 205 4.10 6.61 -6.63
N LEU A 206 3.08 6.65 -7.49
CA LEU A 206 2.41 7.87 -7.92
C LEU A 206 1.18 8.10 -7.04
N LEU A 207 1.09 9.31 -6.49
CA LEU A 207 -0.05 9.84 -5.74
C LEU A 207 -0.80 10.80 -6.67
N ASP A 208 -1.90 10.36 -7.25
CA ASP A 208 -2.72 11.17 -8.15
C ASP A 208 -3.79 11.94 -7.37
N PHE A 209 -3.68 13.26 -7.34
CA PHE A 209 -4.61 14.16 -6.65
C PHE A 209 -5.62 14.71 -7.66
N LYS A 210 -6.84 14.19 -7.61
CA LYS A 210 -7.97 14.71 -8.37
C LYS A 210 -8.68 15.78 -7.56
N VAL A 211 -8.52 17.01 -8.00
CA VAL A 211 -9.14 18.18 -7.38
C VAL A 211 -10.37 18.58 -8.17
N ARG A 212 -11.49 18.80 -7.47
CA ARG A 212 -12.72 19.33 -8.04
C ARG A 212 -13.21 20.51 -7.22
N HIS A 213 -13.47 21.61 -7.91
CA HIS A 213 -14.04 22.79 -7.29
C HIS A 213 -15.54 22.85 -7.57
N ARG A 214 -16.31 23.07 -6.52
CA ARG A 214 -17.73 23.33 -6.58
C ARG A 214 -17.98 24.68 -5.95
N ASN A 215 -18.43 25.63 -6.77
CA ASN A 215 -19.02 26.85 -6.26
C ASN A 215 -20.23 26.45 -5.42
N LEU A 216 -20.24 26.87 -4.16
CA LEU A 216 -21.37 26.62 -3.26
C LEU A 216 -22.60 27.44 -3.68
N GLY A 217 -22.46 28.29 -4.70
CA GLY A 217 -23.38 29.39 -4.96
C GLY A 217 -23.25 30.40 -3.82
N GLN A 218 -23.58 31.66 -4.09
CA GLN A 218 -24.05 32.47 -2.97
C GLN A 218 -25.25 31.70 -2.40
N PRO A 219 -25.43 31.59 -1.07
CA PRO A 219 -26.75 31.28 -0.58
C PRO A 219 -27.64 32.32 -1.24
N GLU A 220 -28.55 31.89 -2.14
CA GLU A 220 -29.75 32.69 -2.32
C GLU A 220 -30.24 32.85 -0.89
N LEU A 221 -30.15 34.08 -0.37
CA LEU A 221 -30.95 34.49 0.75
C LEU A 221 -32.38 34.30 0.24
N VAL A 222 -32.88 33.08 0.32
CA VAL A 222 -34.30 32.83 0.41
C VAL A 222 -34.63 33.47 1.73
N VAL A 223 -34.94 34.76 1.66
CA VAL A 223 -35.68 35.47 2.68
C VAL A 223 -37.01 34.73 2.73
N GLN A 224 -37.03 33.60 3.43
CA GLN A 224 -38.25 33.13 4.04
C GLN A 224 -38.60 34.28 4.97
N ARG A 225 -39.55 35.11 4.53
CA ARG A 225 -40.27 36.02 5.40
C ARG A 225 -40.94 35.13 6.43
N GLN A 226 -40.21 34.84 7.51
CA GLN A 226 -40.78 34.35 8.73
C GLN A 226 -41.69 35.50 9.19
N ASN A 227 -43.00 35.31 9.02
CA ASN A 227 -44.02 36.12 9.67
C ASN A 227 -44.01 35.80 11.17
N THR A 228 -42.87 36.00 11.81
CA THR A 228 -42.76 36.00 13.27
C THR A 228 -42.98 37.44 13.68
N PRO A 229 -43.91 37.73 14.62
CA PRO A 229 -44.08 39.09 15.10
C PRO A 229 -42.75 39.58 15.68
N PRO A 230 -42.34 40.83 15.41
CA PRO A 230 -41.05 41.35 15.84
C PRO A 230 -40.97 41.26 17.36
N ILE A 231 -39.94 40.58 17.86
CA ILE A 231 -39.58 40.61 19.27
C ILE A 231 -39.14 42.04 19.55
N LYS A 232 -39.91 42.74 20.37
CA LYS A 232 -39.70 44.14 20.75
C LYS A 232 -38.35 44.26 21.44
N ASP A 233 -37.42 45.01 20.83
CA ASP A 233 -36.24 45.50 21.54
C ASP A 233 -36.72 46.40 22.69
N ILE A 234 -36.27 46.10 23.91
CA ILE A 234 -36.58 46.95 25.08
C ILE A 234 -35.49 48.01 25.14
N GLU A 235 -35.82 49.21 24.69
CA GLU A 235 -35.00 50.41 24.86
C GLU A 235 -35.17 50.97 26.27
N GLY A 236 -34.04 51.22 26.95
CA GLY A 236 -34.00 51.95 28.21
C GLY A 236 -33.33 53.29 28.01
N GLU A 237 -34.06 54.37 28.29
CA GLU A 237 -33.56 55.75 28.33
C GLU A 237 -33.53 56.22 29.79
N VAL A 238 -32.38 56.77 30.20
CA VAL A 238 -32.28 57.49 31.49
C VAL A 238 -31.97 58.95 31.19
N ALA A 239 -32.90 59.82 31.58
CA ALA A 239 -32.75 61.26 31.48
C ALA A 239 -32.81 61.88 32.88
N PHE A 240 -31.82 62.74 33.19
CA PHE A 240 -31.77 63.52 34.41
C PHE A 240 -32.20 64.96 34.12
N TYR A 241 -32.99 65.51 35.05
CA TYR A 241 -33.53 66.86 34.98
C TYR A 241 -33.24 67.60 36.29
N ILE A 242 -32.94 68.89 36.20
CA ILE A 242 -33.06 69.83 37.32
C ILE A 242 -34.17 70.82 36.94
N GLY A 243 -35.26 70.81 37.69
CA GLY A 243 -36.47 71.54 37.34
C GLY A 243 -37.02 71.09 35.98
N ASN A 244 -37.22 72.04 35.06
CA ASN A 244 -37.73 71.77 33.71
C ASN A 244 -36.62 71.65 32.65
N THR A 245 -35.34 71.62 33.06
CA THR A 245 -34.21 71.60 32.13
C THR A 245 -33.51 70.24 32.19
N MET A 246 -33.47 69.56 31.05
CA MET A 246 -32.75 68.29 30.90
C MET A 246 -31.24 68.55 30.90
N ILE A 247 -30.52 67.87 31.79
CA ILE A 247 -29.07 68.07 31.98
C ILE A 247 -28.26 66.90 31.45
N TYR A 248 -28.84 65.70 31.39
CA TYR A 248 -28.14 64.52 30.89
C TYR A 248 -29.13 63.50 30.35
N LYS A 249 -28.79 62.89 29.21
CA LYS A 249 -29.55 61.80 28.60
C LYS A 249 -28.57 60.72 28.15
N ALA A 250 -28.79 59.49 28.60
CA ALA A 250 -28.06 58.32 28.14
C ALA A 250 -29.04 57.24 27.69
N SER A 251 -28.82 56.74 26.48
CA SER A 251 -29.53 55.60 25.90
C SER A 251 -28.57 54.42 25.81
N LYS A 252 -29.03 53.23 26.23
CA LYS A 252 -28.24 52.00 26.11
C LYS A 252 -29.03 50.92 25.39
N TYR A 253 -28.43 50.39 24.32
CA TYR A 253 -28.94 49.22 23.62
C TYR A 253 -28.50 47.94 24.36
N LEU A 254 -29.47 47.16 24.82
CA LEU A 254 -29.23 45.87 25.45
C LEU A 254 -29.20 44.78 24.37
N GLN A 255 -28.06 44.61 23.70
CA GLN A 255 -27.84 43.40 22.89
C GLN A 255 -27.83 42.19 23.83
N LYS A 256 -28.89 41.39 23.79
CA LYS A 256 -28.97 40.12 24.52
C LYS A 256 -27.98 39.15 23.86
N LYS A 257 -26.73 39.11 24.32
CA LYS A 257 -25.76 38.08 23.92
C LYS A 257 -26.36 36.71 24.23
N ILE A 258 -26.57 35.91 23.19
CA ILE A 258 -26.95 34.50 23.31
C ILE A 258 -25.83 33.82 24.12
N PRO A 259 -26.12 33.13 25.23
CA PRO A 259 -25.08 32.46 26.00
C PRO A 259 -24.59 31.25 25.20
N VAL A 260 -23.42 31.35 24.58
CA VAL A 260 -22.71 30.18 24.06
C VAL A 260 -22.17 29.40 25.26
N LYS A 261 -22.79 28.26 25.57
CA LYS A 261 -22.30 27.34 26.59
C LYS A 261 -21.19 26.49 25.97
N ILE A 262 -19.94 26.92 26.13
CA ILE A 262 -18.77 26.10 25.78
C ILE A 262 -18.54 25.13 26.94
N THR A 263 -18.88 23.86 26.76
CA THR A 263 -18.48 22.77 27.67
C THR A 263 -17.03 22.41 27.40
N ILE A 264 -16.12 22.93 28.23
CA ILE A 264 -14.74 22.44 28.33
C ILE A 264 -14.78 21.19 29.23
N PRO A 265 -14.31 20.01 28.78
CA PRO A 265 -14.20 18.85 29.66
C PRO A 265 -13.17 19.12 30.77
N PRO A 266 -13.38 18.62 32.00
CA PRO A 266 -12.47 18.88 33.11
C PRO A 266 -11.09 18.26 32.82
N PRO A 267 -10.00 18.88 33.30
CA PRO A 267 -8.67 18.31 33.21
C PRO A 267 -8.62 16.97 33.94
N ASN A 268 -7.80 16.05 33.41
CA ASN A 268 -7.53 14.75 34.04
C ASN A 268 -7.20 14.94 35.53
N PRO A 269 -7.67 14.03 36.41
CA PRO A 269 -7.40 14.12 37.84
C PRO A 269 -5.89 14.12 38.10
N PRO A 270 -5.41 14.90 39.09
CA PRO A 270 -4.00 14.93 39.45
C PRO A 270 -3.55 13.54 39.94
N GLY A 271 -2.67 12.88 39.17
CA GLY A 271 -2.13 11.57 39.54
C GLY A 271 -1.79 10.65 38.37
N THR A 272 -2.22 10.94 37.15
CA THR A 272 -1.83 10.16 35.95
C THR A 272 -0.44 10.56 35.49
N LYS A 273 0.58 9.81 35.93
CA LYS A 273 1.94 9.92 35.42
C LYS A 273 1.94 9.52 33.92
N PRO A 274 2.30 10.40 32.99
CA PRO A 274 2.77 9.95 31.69
C PRO A 274 4.17 9.36 31.89
N TYR A 275 4.56 8.38 31.08
CA TYR A 275 5.85 7.68 31.12
C TYR A 275 5.98 6.57 32.19
N LEU A 276 5.59 5.35 31.82
CA LEU A 276 6.31 4.16 32.30
C LEU A 276 7.58 4.02 31.44
N ALA A 277 8.73 4.14 32.08
CA ALA A 277 10.03 3.83 31.49
C ALA A 277 10.09 2.34 31.08
N PRO A 278 10.87 1.99 30.05
CA PRO A 278 11.04 0.60 29.61
C PRO A 278 11.65 -0.23 30.74
N GLN A 279 11.13 -1.44 30.95
CA GLN A 279 11.71 -2.39 31.90
C GLN A 279 13.11 -2.79 31.42
N LYS A 280 14.08 -2.56 32.30
CA LYS A 280 15.45 -3.07 32.19
C LYS A 280 15.47 -4.59 32.30
N ASP A 281 16.33 -5.18 31.47
CA ASP A 281 17.01 -6.46 31.61
C ASP A 281 16.14 -7.73 31.60
N GLN A 282 16.31 -8.53 30.53
CA GLN A 282 16.67 -9.95 30.66
C GLN A 282 17.08 -10.54 29.30
N TYR A 283 18.37 -10.44 28.98
CA TYR A 283 19.05 -11.49 28.21
C TYR A 283 19.57 -12.52 29.21
N GLN A 284 19.07 -13.76 29.16
CA GLN A 284 19.86 -14.95 29.48
C GLN A 284 19.33 -16.17 28.73
N PHE A 285 20.26 -16.86 28.06
CA PHE A 285 20.18 -18.24 27.60
C PHE A 285 19.48 -19.14 28.62
N ARG A 286 18.52 -19.97 28.18
CA ARG A 286 18.07 -21.14 28.94
C ARG A 286 17.89 -22.34 28.02
N ALA A 287 18.71 -23.36 28.27
CA ALA A 287 18.35 -24.74 27.96
C ALA A 287 17.02 -25.04 28.67
N ILE A 288 16.04 -25.54 27.93
CA ILE A 288 14.68 -25.75 28.42
C ILE A 288 14.64 -27.10 29.13
N SER A 289 14.28 -27.09 30.42
CA SER A 289 13.99 -28.32 31.17
C SER A 289 12.76 -29.01 30.57
N VAL A 290 12.80 -30.33 30.39
CA VAL A 290 11.68 -31.13 29.84
C VAL A 290 10.40 -30.95 30.65
N ILE A 291 10.51 -30.68 31.95
CA ILE A 291 9.37 -30.41 32.83
C ILE A 291 8.77 -29.03 32.53
N ASP A 292 9.60 -28.03 32.22
CA ASP A 292 9.15 -26.72 31.76
C ASP A 292 8.49 -26.81 30.38
N ALA A 293 8.97 -27.69 29.49
CA ALA A 293 8.34 -27.95 28.19
C ALA A 293 6.95 -28.58 28.34
N VAL A 294 6.76 -29.54 29.25
CA VAL A 294 5.44 -30.13 29.53
C VAL A 294 4.48 -29.11 30.14
N SER A 295 4.97 -28.28 31.06
CA SER A 295 4.15 -27.22 31.64
C SER A 295 3.82 -26.11 30.62
N ALA A 296 4.71 -25.81 29.67
CA ALA A 296 4.45 -24.93 28.54
C ALA A 296 3.39 -25.50 27.57
N ILE A 297 3.38 -26.82 27.35
CA ILE A 297 2.36 -27.53 26.55
C ILE A 297 0.99 -27.47 27.25
N ILE A 298 0.95 -27.75 28.55
CA ILE A 298 -0.29 -27.66 29.33
C ILE A 298 -0.82 -26.21 29.36
N LYS A 299 0.08 -25.24 29.44
CA LYS A 299 -0.26 -23.81 29.39
C LYS A 299 -0.75 -23.39 28.01
N THR A 300 -0.14 -23.87 26.92
CA THR A 300 -0.65 -23.64 25.55
C THR A 300 -1.99 -24.30 25.32
N VAL A 301 -2.23 -25.53 25.78
CA VAL A 301 -3.55 -26.18 25.70
C VAL A 301 -4.61 -25.42 26.51
N LYS A 302 -4.24 -24.90 27.68
CA LYS A 302 -5.12 -24.08 28.51
C LYS A 302 -5.37 -22.69 27.91
N ASP A 303 -4.36 -22.10 27.27
CA ASP A 303 -4.45 -20.81 26.57
C ASP A 303 -5.22 -20.93 25.25
N TRP A 304 -5.19 -22.09 24.58
CA TRP A 304 -6.01 -22.39 23.39
C TRP A 304 -7.50 -22.54 23.72
N ARG A 305 -7.83 -22.90 24.96
CA ARG A 305 -9.21 -22.91 25.49
C ARG A 305 -9.68 -21.54 26.01
N LYS A 306 -8.79 -20.56 26.16
CA LYS A 306 -9.21 -19.19 26.48
C LYS A 306 -9.75 -18.56 25.19
N LYS A 307 -10.80 -17.76 25.31
CA LYS A 307 -11.25 -16.92 24.19
C LYS A 307 -10.04 -16.16 23.65
N PRO A 308 -9.88 -16.05 22.33
CA PRO A 308 -8.79 -15.28 21.75
C PRO A 308 -8.72 -13.92 22.47
N PRO A 309 -7.50 -13.43 22.78
CA PRO A 309 -7.35 -12.13 23.43
C PRO A 309 -8.19 -11.13 22.64
N GLU A 310 -8.97 -10.34 23.37
CA GLU A 310 -9.86 -9.33 22.81
C GLU A 310 -9.05 -8.52 21.80
N ILE A 311 -9.37 -8.65 20.51
CA ILE A 311 -8.61 -8.04 19.43
C ILE A 311 -8.63 -6.54 19.73
N THR A 312 -7.50 -5.99 20.15
CA THR A 312 -7.37 -4.55 20.37
C THR A 312 -7.90 -3.88 19.10
N PRO A 313 -8.93 -3.02 19.18
CA PRO A 313 -9.57 -2.48 18.00
C PRO A 313 -8.51 -1.79 17.14
N ALA A 314 -8.52 -2.08 15.84
CA ALA A 314 -7.56 -1.52 14.91
C ALA A 314 -7.57 0.01 15.03
N THR A 315 -6.41 0.61 15.24
CA THR A 315 -6.29 2.07 15.38
C THR A 315 -6.42 2.79 14.03
N PHE A 316 -6.20 2.05 12.93
CA PHE A 316 -6.26 2.56 11.55
C PHE A 316 -7.09 1.66 10.65
N ASN A 317 -7.84 2.28 9.74
CA ASN A 317 -8.50 1.65 8.61
C ASN A 317 -7.61 1.76 7.36
N ARG A 318 -7.49 0.66 6.62
CA ARG A 318 -6.80 0.64 5.32
C ARG A 318 -7.77 1.11 4.23
N GLN A 319 -7.37 2.09 3.44
CA GLN A 319 -8.14 2.61 2.31
C GLN A 319 -7.27 2.67 1.06
N ALA A 320 -7.80 2.23 -0.08
CA ALA A 320 -7.09 2.30 -1.35
C ALA A 320 -7.11 3.71 -1.96
N GLU A 321 -8.16 4.48 -1.66
CA GLU A 321 -8.35 5.87 -2.09
C GLU A 321 -8.64 6.72 -0.85
N LEU A 322 -8.18 7.97 -0.83
CA LEU A 322 -8.43 8.91 0.25
C LEU A 322 -9.24 10.09 -0.28
N ASN A 323 -10.38 10.38 0.35
CA ASN A 323 -11.24 11.49 -0.04
C ASN A 323 -11.50 12.46 1.11
N PHE A 324 -11.36 13.75 0.83
CA PHE A 324 -11.73 14.80 1.77
C PHE A 324 -12.26 16.03 1.06
N THR A 325 -13.03 16.83 1.80
CA THR A 325 -13.62 18.06 1.28
C THR A 325 -13.40 19.18 2.26
N PHE A 326 -13.08 20.36 1.73
CA PHE A 326 -12.93 21.57 2.54
C PHE A 326 -13.42 22.80 1.79
N ILE A 327 -13.70 23.86 2.53
CA ILE A 327 -13.98 25.18 1.98
C ILE A 327 -12.66 25.94 1.99
N ASN A 328 -12.28 26.52 0.85
CA ASN A 328 -11.03 27.26 0.76
C ASN A 328 -11.08 28.45 1.75
N PRO A 329 -10.15 28.58 2.70
CA PRO A 329 -10.13 29.70 3.65
C PRO A 329 -9.99 31.06 2.95
N GLU A 330 -9.35 31.10 1.77
CA GLU A 330 -9.17 32.32 0.98
C GLU A 330 -10.39 32.61 0.08
N GLN A 331 -11.17 31.58 -0.27
CA GLN A 331 -12.35 31.68 -1.12
C GLN A 331 -13.51 30.91 -0.49
N LEU A 332 -14.22 31.55 0.45
CA LEU A 332 -15.27 30.95 1.26
C LEU A 332 -16.46 30.38 0.45
N ASP A 333 -16.62 30.81 -0.80
CA ASP A 333 -17.68 30.35 -1.71
C ASP A 333 -17.26 29.09 -2.51
N LEU A 334 -16.02 28.64 -2.36
CA LEU A 334 -15.43 27.53 -3.09
C LEU A 334 -15.29 26.30 -2.20
N LYS A 335 -16.08 25.27 -2.47
CA LYS A 335 -15.87 23.94 -1.89
C LYS A 335 -14.93 23.14 -2.78
N THR A 336 -13.82 22.71 -2.23
CA THR A 336 -12.86 21.83 -2.89
C THR A 336 -13.05 20.39 -2.40
N GLU A 337 -13.17 19.46 -3.34
CA GLU A 337 -13.15 18.03 -3.13
C GLU A 337 -11.86 17.45 -3.69
N VAL A 338 -11.16 16.66 -2.88
CA VAL A 338 -9.89 16.03 -3.24
C VAL A 338 -10.05 14.52 -3.11
N ASP A 339 -9.78 13.80 -4.21
CA ASP A 339 -9.67 12.34 -4.27
C ASP A 339 -8.21 11.98 -4.58
N ILE A 340 -7.57 11.21 -3.71
CA ILE A 340 -6.18 10.76 -3.85
C ILE A 340 -6.15 9.28 -4.14
N ARG A 341 -5.44 8.90 -5.22
CA ARG A 341 -5.28 7.51 -5.64
C ARG A 341 -3.82 7.11 -5.68
N LEU A 342 -3.56 5.86 -5.33
CA LEU A 342 -2.25 5.24 -5.40
C LEU A 342 -2.12 4.47 -6.72
N LYS A 343 -1.02 4.71 -7.43
CA LYS A 343 -0.59 3.89 -8.56
C LYS A 343 0.86 3.49 -8.37
N THR A 344 1.19 2.21 -8.58
CA THR A 344 2.56 1.72 -8.49
C THR A 344 3.09 1.36 -9.87
N GLU A 345 4.36 1.69 -10.10
CA GLU A 345 5.06 1.28 -11.32
C GLU A 345 5.87 0.00 -11.08
N LYS A 346 6.29 -0.66 -12.17
CA LYS A 346 7.22 -1.79 -12.06
C LYS A 346 8.54 -1.28 -11.45
N PRO A 347 9.16 -2.04 -10.53
CA PRO A 347 10.45 -1.65 -9.97
C PRO A 347 11.51 -1.60 -11.06
N GLU A 348 12.37 -0.61 -10.99
CA GLU A 348 13.56 -0.49 -11.83
C GLU A 348 14.78 -0.99 -11.05
N ILE A 349 15.63 -1.77 -11.72
CA ILE A 349 16.88 -2.25 -11.13
C ILE A 349 17.93 -1.17 -11.29
N LEU A 350 18.61 -0.86 -10.20
CA LEU A 350 19.70 0.11 -10.21
C LEU A 350 21.05 -0.60 -10.21
N PRO A 351 22.04 -0.07 -10.94
CA PRO A 351 23.41 -0.55 -10.84
C PRO A 351 23.95 -0.32 -9.41
N TYR A 352 24.86 -1.19 -9.01
CA TYR A 352 25.44 -1.22 -7.67
C TYR A 352 26.26 0.01 -7.31
#